data_AF-A0A8T4CL89-F1
#
_entry.id   AF-A0A8T4CL89-F1
#
_cell.length_a   1.000
_cell.length_b   1.000
_cell.length_c   1.000
_cell.angle_alpha   90.00
_cell.angle_beta   90.00
_cell.angle_gamma   90.00
#
_symmetry.space_group_name_H-M   'P 1'
#
loop_
_entity.id
_entity.type
_entity.pdbx_description
1 polymer ?
#
loop_
_entity_poly.entity_id
_entity_poly.type
_entity_poly.pdbx_seq_one_letter_code
_entity_poly.pdbx_strand_id
1 'polypeptide(L)'
;MISTLLTRRDAEEKSVFGAKKFVENSMKDIRKIVGDRRVISACSGGVDSTVTTVLVHKAVGDKLVAVFIDDGLRREGEPQFVVKTL
;
A
#
# COMPACT_ATOMS: atom_id res chain seq x y z
N MET A 1 10.15 -28.16 -8.98
CA MET A 1 9.64 -29.13 -7.98
C MET A 1 8.73 -28.51 -6.92
N ILE A 2 9.02 -27.33 -6.33
CA ILE A 2 8.16 -26.71 -5.31
C ILE A 2 6.79 -26.25 -5.87
N SER A 3 6.75 -25.67 -7.07
CA SER A 3 5.48 -25.22 -7.68
C SER A 3 4.50 -26.35 -8.00
N THR A 4 4.99 -27.55 -8.36
CA THR A 4 4.15 -28.69 -8.78
C THR A 4 3.48 -29.38 -7.60
N LEU A 5 4.05 -29.26 -6.40
CA LEU A 5 3.52 -29.87 -5.17
C LEU A 5 2.36 -29.05 -4.58
N LEU A 6 2.39 -27.73 -4.73
CA LEU A 6 1.33 -26.84 -4.22
C LEU A 6 0.04 -26.90 -5.04
N THR A 7 0.11 -27.29 -6.32
CA THR A 7 -1.07 -27.38 -7.20
C THR A 7 -1.70 -28.76 -7.26
N ARG A 8 -1.08 -29.80 -6.67
CA ARG A 8 -1.53 -31.20 -6.81
C ARG A 8 -1.99 -31.88 -5.52
N ARG A 9 -1.96 -31.19 -4.38
CA ARG A 9 -2.58 -31.66 -3.14
C ARG A 9 -3.62 -30.63 -2.73
N ASP A 10 -4.82 -31.12 -2.48
CA ASP A 10 -5.99 -30.42 -1.95
C ASP A 10 -6.91 -29.81 -3.04
N ALA A 11 -7.83 -30.66 -3.51
CA ALA A 11 -9.15 -30.26 -4.02
C ALA A 11 -10.08 -29.78 -2.89
N GLU A 12 -9.49 -29.20 -1.83
CA GLU A 12 -10.17 -28.40 -0.82
C GLU A 12 -9.64 -26.99 -0.94
N GLU A 13 -10.56 -26.04 -1.01
CA GLU A 13 -10.44 -24.64 -1.42
C GLU A 13 -9.45 -23.81 -0.57
N LYS A 14 -8.15 -24.09 -0.66
CA LYS A 14 -7.11 -23.21 -0.12
C LYS A 14 -6.98 -22.01 -1.05
N SER A 15 -7.61 -20.90 -0.65
CA SER A 15 -7.43 -19.59 -1.27
C SER A 15 -5.94 -19.23 -1.32
N VAL A 16 -5.30 -19.49 -2.46
CA VAL A 16 -3.92 -19.09 -2.73
C VAL A 16 -3.82 -17.57 -2.63
N PHE A 17 -2.79 -17.06 -1.93
CA PHE A 17 -2.53 -15.64 -1.87
C PHE A 17 -2.23 -15.09 -3.27
N GLY A 18 -3.10 -14.20 -3.75
CA GLY A 18 -2.88 -13.44 -4.97
C GLY A 18 -2.64 -11.98 -4.63
N ALA A 19 -1.46 -11.45 -4.93
CA ALA A 19 -1.10 -10.07 -4.62
C ALA A 19 -2.12 -9.05 -5.16
N LYS A 20 -2.64 -9.27 -6.37
CA LYS A 20 -3.70 -8.43 -6.96
C LYS A 20 -4.99 -8.48 -6.16
N LYS A 21 -5.45 -9.68 -5.79
CA LYS A 21 -6.66 -9.89 -4.97
C LYS A 21 -6.48 -9.28 -3.57
N PHE A 22 -5.29 -9.39 -3.00
CA PHE A 22 -4.95 -8.75 -1.73
C PHE A 22 -5.06 -7.22 -1.81
N VAL A 23 -4.47 -6.61 -2.84
CA VAL A 23 -4.54 -5.15 -3.06
C VAL A 23 -6.00 -4.69 -3.22
N GLU A 24 -6.80 -5.40 -4.01
CA GLU A 24 -8.22 -5.11 -4.20
C GLU A 24 -9.04 -5.22 -2.91
N ASN A 25 -8.81 -6.26 -2.10
CA ASN A 25 -9.48 -6.44 -0.82
C ASN A 25 -9.05 -5.37 0.19
N SER A 26 -7.75 -5.09 0.31
CA SER A 26 -7.24 -4.04 1.19
C SER A 26 -7.83 -2.67 0.86
N MET A 27 -7.98 -2.32 -0.43
CA MET A 27 -8.65 -1.07 -0.81
C MET A 27 -10.13 -1.04 -0.41
N LYS A 28 -10.85 -2.17 -0.51
CA LYS A 28 -12.26 -2.25 -0.05
C LYS A 28 -12.36 -2.06 1.46
N ASP A 29 -11.47 -2.69 2.22
CA ASP A 29 -11.44 -2.57 3.67
C ASP A 29 -11.11 -1.14 4.11
N ILE A 30 -10.12 -0.51 3.48
CA ILE A 30 -9.78 0.90 3.71
C ILE A 30 -11.00 1.79 3.45
N ARG A 31 -11.69 1.64 2.31
CA ARG A 31 -12.91 2.41 1.99
C ARG A 31 -13.98 2.26 3.06
N LYS A 32 -14.22 1.02 3.51
CA LYS A 32 -15.21 0.71 4.55
C LYS A 32 -14.85 1.35 5.88
N ILE A 33 -13.58 1.27 6.28
CA ILE A 33 -13.10 1.83 7.56
C ILE A 33 -13.14 3.35 7.52
N VAL A 34 -12.66 3.98 6.45
CA VAL A 34 -12.55 5.44 6.36
C VAL A 34 -13.94 6.09 6.24
N GLY A 35 -14.81 5.54 5.38
CA GLY A 35 -16.11 6.13 5.07
C GLY A 35 -15.95 7.55 4.53
N ASP A 36 -16.58 8.53 5.21
CA ASP A 36 -16.54 9.95 4.82
C ASP A 36 -15.53 10.80 5.58
N ARG A 37 -14.67 10.17 6.38
CA ARG A 37 -13.62 10.85 7.10
C ARG A 37 -12.42 11.15 6.21
N ARG A 38 -11.61 12.12 6.63
CA ARG A 38 -10.30 12.39 6.04
C ARG A 38 -9.23 11.51 6.69
N VAL A 39 -8.17 11.23 5.96
CA VAL A 39 -7.03 10.42 6.39
C VAL A 39 -5.76 11.25 6.29
N ILE A 40 -4.85 11.10 7.25
CA ILE A 40 -3.50 11.64 7.17
C ILE A 40 -2.51 10.46 7.10
N SER A 41 -1.52 10.56 6.23
CA SER A 41 -0.43 9.58 6.14
C SER A 41 0.91 10.30 6.24
N ALA A 42 1.75 9.87 7.18
CA ALA A 42 3.14 10.28 7.22
C ALA A 42 3.96 9.33 6.33
N CYS A 43 4.37 9.81 5.15
CA CYS A 43 5.27 9.09 4.27
C CYS A 43 6.71 9.45 4.63
N SER A 44 7.55 8.47 4.97
CA SER A 44 8.96 8.70 5.27
C SER A 44 9.86 8.61 4.05
N GLY A 45 9.32 8.22 2.88
CA GLY A 45 10.09 7.83 1.69
C GLY A 45 10.51 6.37 1.67
N GLY A 46 10.34 5.64 2.77
CA GLY A 46 10.54 4.19 2.81
C GLY A 46 9.46 3.43 2.02
N VAL A 47 9.80 2.24 1.53
CA VAL A 47 8.90 1.42 0.67
C VAL A 47 7.55 1.17 1.34
N ASP A 48 7.55 0.77 2.61
CA ASP A 48 6.31 0.43 3.32
C ASP A 48 5.36 1.63 3.41
N SER A 49 5.86 2.75 3.95
CA SER A 49 5.05 3.97 4.10
C SER A 49 4.59 4.55 2.75
N THR A 50 5.41 4.40 1.70
CA THR A 50 5.06 4.84 0.35
C THR A 50 3.96 3.97 -0.25
N VAL A 51 4.09 2.65 -0.15
CA VAL A 51 3.06 1.71 -0.62
C VAL A 51 1.76 1.89 0.15
N THR A 52 1.82 2.06 1.48
CA THR A 52 0.63 2.36 2.29
C THR A 52 -0.04 3.65 1.84
N THR A 53 0.73 4.73 1.65
CA THR A 53 0.20 6.03 1.23
C THR A 53 -0.47 5.94 -0.14
N VAL A 54 0.19 5.30 -1.12
CA VAL A 54 -0.37 5.09 -2.46
C VAL A 54 -1.62 4.20 -2.44
N LEU A 55 -1.62 3.14 -1.61
CA LEU A 55 -2.77 2.24 -1.48
C LEU A 55 -3.99 2.95 -0.88
N VAL A 56 -3.77 3.76 0.16
CA VAL A 56 -4.81 4.58 0.78
C VAL A 56 -5.30 5.63 -0.21
N HIS A 57 -4.42 6.31 -0.95
CA HIS A 57 -4.81 7.27 -1.98
C HIS A 57 -5.70 6.62 -3.05
N LYS A 58 -5.32 5.44 -3.56
CA LYS A 58 -6.16 4.66 -4.51
C LYS A 58 -7.50 4.25 -3.92
N ALA A 59 -7.57 4.07 -2.61
CA ALA A 59 -8.80 3.72 -1.93
C ALA A 59 -9.74 4.92 -1.73
N VAL A 60 -9.24 6.09 -1.31
CA VAL A 60 -10.08 7.21 -0.83
C VAL A 60 -9.86 8.55 -1.54
N GLY A 61 -8.92 8.64 -2.48
CA GLY A 61 -8.64 9.83 -3.29
C GLY A 61 -8.30 11.06 -2.45
N ASP A 62 -9.00 12.16 -2.73
CA ASP A 62 -8.78 13.50 -2.15
C ASP A 62 -9.06 13.58 -0.63
N LYS A 63 -9.60 12.51 -0.03
CA LYS A 63 -9.75 12.41 1.43
C LYS A 63 -8.41 12.20 2.14
N LEU A 64 -7.35 11.83 1.42
CA LEU A 64 -6.00 11.64 1.96
C LEU A 64 -5.19 12.94 1.90
N VAL A 65 -4.57 13.28 3.03
CA VAL A 65 -3.47 14.24 3.12
C VAL A 65 -2.19 13.45 3.40
N ALA A 66 -1.29 13.40 2.41
CA ALA A 66 0.03 12.83 2.58
C ALA A 66 1.01 13.90 3.09
N VAL A 67 1.77 13.58 4.12
CA VAL A 67 2.78 14.45 4.73
C VAL A 67 4.13 13.77 4.62
N PHE A 68 5.09 14.48 4.04
CA PHE A 68 6.50 14.11 4.05
C PHE A 68 7.27 15.16 4.84
N ILE A 69 8.15 14.73 5.73
CA ILE A 69 9.00 15.61 6.53
C ILE A 69 10.44 15.36 6.09
N ASP A 70 11.06 16.37 5.51
CA ASP A 70 12.51 16.39 5.33
C ASP A 70 13.17 16.82 6.64
N ASP A 71 13.88 15.88 7.27
CA ASP A 71 14.62 16.10 8.52
C ASP A 71 16.02 16.66 8.29
N GLY A 72 16.43 16.85 7.03
CA GLY A 72 17.76 17.35 6.66
C GLY A 72 18.87 16.30 6.72
N LEU A 73 18.55 15.03 7.02
CA LEU A 73 19.52 13.93 7.12
C LEU A 73 19.38 12.90 5.98
N ARG A 74 18.64 13.24 4.94
CA ARG A 74 18.34 12.36 3.81
C ARG A 74 19.46 12.34 2.77
N ARG A 75 19.44 11.31 1.92
CA ARG A 75 20.40 11.21 0.82
C ARG A 75 20.13 12.31 -0.22
N GLU A 76 21.17 12.69 -0.93
CA GLU A 76 21.08 13.66 -2.01
C GLU A 76 19.99 13.26 -3.03
N GLY A 77 19.08 14.19 -3.33
CA GLY A 77 17.97 13.96 -4.26
C GLY A 77 16.80 13.12 -3.73
N GLU A 78 16.93 12.49 -2.56
CA GLU A 78 15.90 11.62 -1.99
C GLU A 78 14.62 12.38 -1.62
N PRO A 79 14.66 13.55 -0.94
CA PRO A 79 13.45 14.33 -0.64
C PRO A 79 12.64 14.68 -1.91
N GLN A 80 13.31 15.13 -2.97
CA GLN A 80 12.67 15.51 -4.23
C GLN A 80 12.04 14.30 -4.92
N PHE A 81 12.69 13.15 -4.86
CA PHE A 81 12.15 11.90 -5.39
C PHE A 81 10.89 11.44 -4.65
N VAL A 82 10.90 11.52 -3.31
CA VAL A 82 9.76 11.12 -2.49
C VAL A 82 8.57 12.04 -2.76
N VAL A 83 8.77 13.35 -2.77
CA VAL A 83 7.70 14.32 -3.05
C VAL A 83 7.13 14.16 -4.46
N LYS A 84 7.95 13.82 -5.46
CA LYS A 84 7.48 13.53 -6.83
C LYS A 84 6.61 12.28 -6.92
N THR A 85 6.80 11.34 -5.99
CA THR A 85 6.10 10.04 -5.98
C THR A 85 4.72 10.14 -5.32
N LEU A 86 4.54 11.09 -4.40
CA LEU A 86 3.31 11.32 -3.63
C LEU A 86 2.36 12.26 -4.37
#